data_AF-A0A1Y3NEN9-F1
#
_entry.id   AF-A0A1Y3NEN9-F1
#
_cell.length_a   1.000
_cell.length_b   1.000
_cell.length_c   1.000
_cell.angle_alpha   90.00
_cell.angle_beta   90.00
_cell.angle_gamma   90.00
#
_symmetry.space_group_name_H-M   'P 1'
#
loop_
_entity.id
_entity.type
_entity.pdbx_description
1 polymer ?
#
loop_
_entity_poly.entity_id
_entity_poly.type
_entity_poly.pdbx_seq_one_letter_code
_entity_poly.pdbx_strand_id
1 'polypeptide(L)'
;MNENRCFKLENSNYCPNFNGHYVIKRKEFNDTKEFDKYLRKYFESKDDYKKFLVDNFNCTNQNLPDFRYGRSFICNTFIHFPYIKTEGNTSFCGPQIEKDNTANTIPFCYSSCSGAVDSIEEIVKDINNGCSQAAVQARIPGFKTGCRGDKMDALQCIIGMGDEINYCGYNNKEEKDKYCQQNKAITDDCCSEHYNYKADDYIYSKEKSNSHGHSSKLPTVLFVLTLIASAVVTILLYMYRQKKKKENYRKLKENNGNEGEGDTSYTVKSSENNLLYVFHEYIPKINDEIQLNVGDIVKVTKIFDDGWAYGTNISTDCEGALPLACCTEYRTSISSMMMSYTAPPLGPVNHRESSLFT
;
A
#
# COMPACT_ATOMS: atom_id res chain seq x y z
N MET A 1 30.70 13.53 12.37
CA MET A 1 29.51 14.22 11.79
C MET A 1 29.18 15.42 12.65
N ASN A 2 28.81 16.56 12.05
CA ASN A 2 28.58 17.82 12.77
C ASN A 2 27.34 17.73 13.68
N GLU A 3 27.55 17.75 15.01
CA GLU A 3 26.52 17.63 16.07
C GLU A 3 25.57 18.84 16.16
N ASN A 4 25.62 19.76 15.20
CA ASN A 4 24.85 21.00 15.21
C ASN A 4 23.92 21.16 13.99
N ARG A 5 23.63 20.06 13.28
CA ARG A 5 22.82 20.09 12.04
C ARG A 5 21.31 20.14 12.27
N CYS A 6 20.85 19.75 13.45
CA CYS A 6 19.43 19.73 13.77
C CYS A 6 19.16 20.46 15.08
N PHE A 7 17.92 20.89 15.26
CA PHE A 7 17.40 21.43 16.51
C PHE A 7 16.17 20.62 16.92
N LYS A 8 15.91 20.59 18.23
CA LYS A 8 14.71 19.98 18.78
C LYS A 8 13.57 20.98 18.72
N LEU A 9 12.43 20.53 18.21
CA LEU A 9 11.21 21.31 18.13
C LEU A 9 10.57 21.38 19.52
N GLU A 10 10.41 22.59 20.03
CA GLU A 10 9.85 22.84 21.36
C GLU A 10 8.82 23.96 21.28
N ASN A 11 7.59 23.68 21.72
CA ASN A 11 6.47 24.62 21.79
C ASN A 11 6.18 25.32 20.45
N SER A 12 6.19 24.57 19.35
CA SER A 12 5.80 25.10 18.04
C SER A 12 4.32 25.47 18.03
N ASN A 13 4.03 26.68 17.56
CA ASN A 13 2.67 27.18 17.38
C ASN A 13 1.93 26.45 16.25
N TYR A 14 2.67 26.02 15.22
CA TYR A 14 2.10 25.38 14.04
C TYR A 14 2.14 23.85 14.09
N CYS A 15 3.11 23.24 14.79
CA CYS A 15 3.27 21.78 14.86
C CYS A 15 3.29 21.27 16.33
N PRO A 16 2.31 21.61 17.18
CA PRO A 16 2.37 21.31 18.62
C PRO A 16 2.39 19.81 18.94
N ASN A 17 1.66 18.99 18.18
CA ASN A 17 1.59 17.54 18.42
C ASN A 17 2.91 16.81 18.08
N PHE A 18 3.83 17.51 17.40
CA PHE A 18 5.17 17.03 17.10
C PHE A 18 6.23 17.60 18.05
N ASN A 19 5.83 18.09 19.24
CA ASN A 19 6.77 18.55 20.26
C ASN A 19 7.82 17.48 20.57
N GLY A 20 9.08 17.91 20.70
CA GLY A 20 10.22 17.06 20.99
C GLY A 20 10.82 16.33 19.78
N HIS A 21 10.24 16.43 18.58
CA HIS A 21 10.87 15.92 17.37
C HIS A 21 12.06 16.78 16.96
N TYR A 22 13.02 16.19 16.26
CA TYR A 22 14.12 16.95 15.67
C TYR A 22 13.75 17.47 14.28
N VAL A 23 14.35 18.58 13.88
CA VAL A 23 14.23 19.19 12.56
C VAL A 23 15.62 19.57 12.04
N ILE A 24 15.88 19.32 10.76
CA ILE A 24 17.14 19.72 10.12
C ILE A 24 17.15 21.24 9.94
N LYS A 25 18.22 21.90 10.39
CA LYS A 25 18.42 23.35 10.20
C LYS A 25 18.48 23.68 8.71
N ARG A 26 17.81 24.76 8.31
CA ARG A 26 17.86 25.31 6.96
C ARG A 26 18.33 26.76 7.02
N LYS A 27 18.55 27.37 5.85
CA LYS A 27 18.94 28.78 5.77
C LYS A 27 17.84 29.68 6.35
N GLU A 28 16.59 29.27 6.20
CA GLU A 28 15.39 30.00 6.59
C GLU A 28 15.02 29.84 8.06
N PHE A 29 15.49 28.76 8.70
CA PHE A 29 15.19 28.46 10.10
C PHE A 29 16.24 27.57 10.76
N ASN A 30 16.65 27.93 11.96
CA ASN A 30 17.61 27.17 12.76
C ASN A 30 17.12 26.82 14.19
N ASP A 31 15.95 27.34 14.58
CA ASP A 31 15.27 27.09 15.85
C ASP A 31 13.74 27.03 15.65
N THR A 32 12.98 26.70 16.71
CA THR A 32 11.51 26.59 16.65
C THR A 32 10.82 27.91 16.26
N LYS A 33 11.36 29.06 16.70
CA LYS A 33 10.74 30.37 16.46
C LYS A 33 10.85 30.76 14.99
N GLU A 34 12.02 30.56 14.40
CA GLU A 34 12.24 30.77 12.96
C GLU A 34 11.48 29.76 12.12
N PHE A 35 11.40 28.51 12.57
CA PHE A 35 10.60 27.47 11.93
C PHE A 35 9.12 27.84 11.88
N ASP A 36 8.55 28.31 12.99
CA ASP A 36 7.17 28.79 13.02
C ASP A 36 6.97 29.99 12.08
N LYS A 37 7.90 30.95 12.09
CA LYS A 37 7.85 32.10 11.18
C LYS A 37 7.88 31.65 9.70
N TYR A 38 8.62 30.60 9.39
CA TYR A 38 8.67 30.01 8.05
C TYR A 38 7.35 29.33 7.68
N LEU A 39 6.76 28.56 8.60
CA LEU A 39 5.51 27.82 8.37
C LEU A 39 4.27 28.68 8.27
N ARG A 40 4.32 29.90 8.81
CA ARG A 40 3.26 30.89 8.76
C ARG A 40 2.52 30.98 7.41
N LYS A 41 3.27 30.96 6.30
CA LYS A 41 2.72 31.03 4.93
C LYS A 41 1.84 29.84 4.51
N TYR A 42 1.76 28.80 5.34
CA TYR A 42 0.95 27.61 5.10
C TYR A 42 -0.23 27.48 6.07
N PHE A 43 -0.35 28.36 7.08
CA PHE A 43 -1.30 28.17 8.18
C PHE A 43 -2.02 29.44 8.69
N GLU A 44 -1.63 30.64 8.26
CA GLU A 44 -2.25 31.89 8.78
C GLU A 44 -3.61 32.20 8.16
N SER A 45 -3.81 31.81 6.91
CA SER A 45 -5.06 31.98 6.18
C SER A 45 -5.70 30.64 5.86
N LYS A 46 -7.03 30.66 5.70
CA LYS A 46 -7.83 29.52 5.29
C LYS A 46 -7.36 28.94 3.96
N ASP A 47 -6.67 29.65 3.08
CA ASP A 47 -6.22 29.11 1.79
C ASP A 47 -4.74 28.68 1.78
N ASP A 48 -4.02 28.83 2.90
CA ASP A 48 -2.57 28.75 2.90
C ASP A 48 -2.01 27.33 2.75
N TYR A 49 -2.75 26.29 3.11
CA TYR A 49 -2.34 24.91 2.78
C TYR A 49 -2.29 24.69 1.27
N LYS A 50 -3.09 25.41 0.47
CA LYS A 50 -3.06 25.35 -1.01
C LYS A 50 -1.73 25.88 -1.54
N LYS A 51 -1.12 26.83 -0.82
CA LYS A 51 0.21 27.33 -1.14
C LYS A 51 1.27 26.24 -1.07
N PHE A 52 1.11 25.24 -0.21
CA PHE A 52 1.98 24.06 -0.23
C PHE A 52 1.91 23.33 -1.57
N LEU A 53 0.72 23.16 -2.15
CA LEU A 53 0.55 22.54 -3.45
C LEU A 53 1.15 23.40 -4.57
N VAL A 54 0.89 24.71 -4.56
CA VAL A 54 1.45 25.64 -5.55
C VAL A 54 2.98 25.63 -5.50
N ASP A 55 3.58 25.75 -4.31
CA ASP A 55 5.04 25.80 -4.13
C ASP A 55 5.71 24.46 -4.52
N ASN A 56 5.02 23.32 -4.37
CA ASN A 56 5.57 22.00 -4.69
C ASN A 56 5.26 21.50 -6.11
N PHE A 57 4.14 21.90 -6.72
CA PHE A 57 3.68 21.34 -7.99
C PHE A 57 3.53 22.38 -9.10
N ASN A 58 3.85 23.64 -8.84
CA ASN A 58 3.79 24.74 -9.80
C ASN A 58 2.39 24.88 -10.43
N CYS A 59 1.34 24.78 -9.62
CA CYS A 59 -0.05 24.93 -10.06
C CYS A 59 -0.36 26.37 -10.47
N THR A 60 -1.01 26.54 -11.62
CA THR A 60 -1.46 27.86 -12.09
C THR A 60 -2.77 28.30 -11.45
N ASN A 61 -3.67 27.35 -11.14
CA ASN A 61 -4.86 27.64 -10.37
C ASN A 61 -4.48 27.85 -8.89
N GLN A 62 -4.83 29.01 -8.33
CA GLN A 62 -4.62 29.30 -6.91
C GLN A 62 -5.79 28.84 -6.03
N ASN A 63 -6.95 28.57 -6.64
CA ASN A 63 -8.15 28.11 -5.95
C ASN A 63 -8.20 26.58 -5.95
N LEU A 64 -7.16 25.96 -5.37
CA LEU A 64 -7.10 24.51 -5.24
C LEU A 64 -8.06 24.02 -4.13
N PRO A 65 -8.55 22.77 -4.20
CA PRO A 65 -9.22 22.13 -3.08
C PRO A 65 -8.30 21.95 -1.86
N ASP A 66 -8.90 21.76 -0.69
CA ASP A 66 -8.25 21.21 0.50
C ASP A 66 -7.77 19.79 0.28
N PHE A 67 -6.71 19.40 0.99
CA PHE A 67 -6.25 18.02 1.05
C PHE A 67 -6.25 17.49 2.49
N ARG A 68 -6.41 16.18 2.62
CA ARG A 68 -6.51 15.51 3.92
C ARG A 68 -5.23 15.68 4.74
N TYR A 69 -5.41 15.83 6.04
CA TYR A 69 -4.38 16.02 7.07
C TYR A 69 -3.41 17.16 6.72
N GLY A 70 -3.91 18.26 6.17
CA GLY A 70 -3.06 19.32 5.62
C GLY A 70 -2.02 19.84 6.60
N ARG A 71 -2.42 20.09 7.84
CA ARG A 71 -1.52 20.59 8.88
C ARG A 71 -0.53 19.53 9.31
N SER A 72 -1.01 18.31 9.60
CA SER A 72 -0.14 17.21 10.01
C SER A 72 0.84 16.78 8.95
N PHE A 73 0.42 16.72 7.71
CA PHE A 73 1.27 16.34 6.60
C PHE A 73 2.40 17.36 6.39
N ILE A 74 2.09 18.66 6.37
CA ILE A 74 3.11 19.71 6.21
C ILE A 74 4.12 19.64 7.36
N CYS A 75 3.67 19.55 8.61
CA CYS A 75 4.58 19.38 9.75
C CYS A 75 5.42 18.11 9.65
N ASN A 76 4.80 16.97 9.29
CA ASN A 76 5.48 15.70 9.09
C ASN A 76 6.59 15.79 8.03
N THR A 77 6.40 16.60 6.98
CA THR A 77 7.43 16.80 5.94
C THR A 77 8.72 17.42 6.47
N PHE A 78 8.74 18.05 7.64
CA PHE A 78 9.98 18.60 8.22
C PHE A 78 10.61 17.69 9.26
N ILE A 79 9.79 16.95 10.00
CA ILE A 79 10.26 16.08 11.08
C ILE A 79 10.63 14.67 10.61
N HIS A 80 10.13 14.20 9.45
CA HIS A 80 10.46 12.86 8.95
C HIS A 80 11.91 12.75 8.44
N PHE A 81 12.39 13.75 7.68
CA PHE A 81 13.75 13.77 7.10
C PHE A 81 14.89 13.51 8.10
N PRO A 82 14.89 14.09 9.32
CA PRO A 82 15.82 13.74 10.40
C PRO A 82 16.09 12.26 10.64
N TYR A 83 15.10 11.39 10.38
CA TYR A 83 15.13 9.96 10.65
C TYR A 83 15.46 9.11 9.41
N ILE A 84 15.50 9.70 8.21
CA ILE A 84 15.86 8.98 6.98
C ILE A 84 17.32 8.55 7.07
N LYS A 85 17.56 7.25 6.92
CA LYS A 85 18.90 6.66 6.77
C LYS A 85 19.22 6.59 5.28
N THR A 86 20.39 7.09 4.88
CA THR A 86 20.94 6.79 3.55
C THR A 86 21.77 5.52 3.66
N GLU A 87 21.84 4.71 2.61
CA GLU A 87 22.61 3.45 2.61
C GLU A 87 24.03 3.66 3.18
N GLY A 88 24.35 2.91 4.25
CA GLY A 88 25.65 2.97 4.92
C GLY A 88 25.85 4.16 5.89
N ASN A 89 24.85 4.99 6.16
CA ASN A 89 24.99 6.18 7.01
C ASN A 89 23.94 6.27 8.12
N THR A 90 24.33 6.82 9.27
CA THR A 90 23.40 7.19 10.35
C THR A 90 22.44 8.26 9.85
N SER A 91 21.20 8.27 10.36
CA SER A 91 20.21 9.29 9.94
C SER A 91 20.73 10.71 10.14
N PHE A 92 20.19 11.68 9.40
CA PHE A 92 20.71 13.06 9.37
C PHE A 92 20.88 13.68 10.75
N CYS A 93 19.96 13.38 11.67
CA CYS A 93 19.98 13.84 13.06
C CYS A 93 20.21 12.70 14.07
N GLY A 94 20.47 11.47 13.61
CA GLY A 94 20.58 10.26 14.42
C GLY A 94 21.48 10.42 15.65
N PRO A 95 22.73 10.89 15.49
CA PRO A 95 23.62 11.08 16.63
C PRO A 95 23.13 12.06 17.70
N GLN A 96 22.34 13.08 17.32
CA GLN A 96 21.74 14.02 18.29
C GLN A 96 20.53 13.40 18.98
N ILE A 97 19.67 12.70 18.21
CA ILE A 97 18.47 12.03 18.72
C ILE A 97 18.84 10.90 19.68
N GLU A 98 19.84 10.07 19.33
CA GLU A 98 20.30 8.94 20.15
C GLU A 98 20.86 9.37 21.51
N LYS A 99 21.38 10.60 21.62
CA LYS A 99 21.89 11.18 22.86
C LYS A 99 20.81 11.89 23.69
N ASP A 100 19.68 12.24 23.10
CA ASP A 100 18.58 12.92 23.78
C ASP A 100 17.48 11.92 24.20
N ASN A 101 17.49 11.56 25.48
CA ASN A 101 16.48 10.68 26.08
C ASN A 101 15.07 11.28 26.12
N THR A 102 14.93 12.58 25.86
CA THR A 102 13.65 13.28 25.79
C THR A 102 13.18 13.50 24.35
N ALA A 103 13.90 12.96 23.35
CA ALA A 103 13.52 13.08 21.95
C ALA A 103 12.21 12.36 21.68
N ASN A 104 11.26 13.05 21.04
CA ASN A 104 10.05 12.41 20.55
C ASN A 104 10.38 11.61 19.28
N THR A 105 9.95 10.36 19.24
CA THR A 105 10.18 9.45 18.12
C THR A 105 8.89 8.81 17.60
N ILE A 106 7.73 9.23 18.13
CA ILE A 106 6.42 8.75 17.71
C ILE A 106 6.17 9.21 16.26
N PRO A 107 6.01 8.30 15.29
CA PRO A 107 5.81 8.68 13.90
C PRO A 107 4.43 9.30 13.64
N PHE A 108 4.28 10.02 12.54
CA PHE A 108 2.97 10.29 11.95
C PHE A 108 2.37 8.97 11.43
N CYS A 109 1.08 8.73 11.67
CA CYS A 109 0.41 7.49 11.29
C CYS A 109 0.47 7.26 9.79
N TYR A 110 0.77 6.02 9.40
CA TYR A 110 0.81 5.63 7.99
C TYR A 110 -0.51 5.95 7.28
N SER A 111 -1.64 5.61 7.89
CA SER A 111 -2.99 5.85 7.34
C SER A 111 -3.28 7.33 7.11
N SER A 112 -2.90 8.19 8.06
CA SER A 112 -3.07 9.64 7.93
C SER A 112 -2.14 10.22 6.87
N CYS A 113 -0.88 9.75 6.82
CA CYS A 113 0.09 10.17 5.83
C CYS A 113 -0.32 9.74 4.42
N SER A 114 -0.69 8.47 4.21
CA SER A 114 -1.14 7.98 2.92
C SER A 114 -2.40 8.70 2.47
N GLY A 115 -3.38 8.90 3.37
CA GLY A 115 -4.60 9.65 3.07
C GLY A 115 -4.32 11.09 2.61
N ALA A 116 -3.31 11.75 3.21
CA ALA A 116 -2.85 13.06 2.74
C ALA A 116 -2.24 13.00 1.34
N VAL A 117 -1.32 12.05 1.10
CA VAL A 117 -0.62 11.92 -0.19
C VAL A 117 -1.57 11.56 -1.32
N ASP A 118 -2.52 10.66 -1.08
CA ASP A 118 -3.50 10.27 -2.09
C ASP A 118 -4.44 11.45 -2.42
N SER A 119 -4.87 12.22 -1.42
CA SER A 119 -5.65 13.45 -1.62
C SER A 119 -4.88 14.53 -2.38
N ILE A 120 -3.59 14.71 -2.07
CA ILE A 120 -2.71 15.61 -2.83
C ILE A 120 -2.61 15.14 -4.28
N GLU A 121 -2.36 13.84 -4.51
CA GLU A 121 -2.18 13.26 -5.84
C GLU A 121 -3.43 13.45 -6.72
N GLU A 122 -4.63 13.28 -6.15
CA GLU A 122 -5.90 13.54 -6.82
C GLU A 122 -5.99 15.00 -7.31
N ILE A 123 -5.72 15.96 -6.41
CA ILE A 123 -5.79 17.39 -6.72
C ILE A 123 -4.79 17.79 -7.81
N VAL A 124 -3.54 17.33 -7.71
CA VAL A 124 -2.48 17.79 -8.62
C VAL A 124 -2.46 17.05 -9.96
N LYS A 125 -3.15 15.91 -10.08
CA LYS A 125 -3.38 15.22 -11.35
C LYS A 125 -4.56 15.79 -12.14
N ASP A 126 -5.51 16.45 -11.48
CA ASP A 126 -6.59 17.12 -12.19
C ASP A 126 -6.02 18.23 -13.09
N ILE A 127 -6.20 18.05 -14.39
CA ILE A 127 -5.71 18.98 -15.42
C ILE A 127 -6.29 20.39 -15.25
N ASN A 128 -7.49 20.52 -14.66
CA ASN A 128 -8.15 21.80 -14.42
C ASN A 128 -7.43 22.64 -13.36
N ASN A 129 -6.63 22.00 -12.49
CA ASN A 129 -5.85 22.69 -11.48
C ASN A 129 -4.52 23.23 -12.04
N GLY A 130 -4.14 22.84 -13.26
CA GLY A 130 -2.99 23.40 -13.98
C GLY A 130 -1.65 23.15 -13.28
N CYS A 131 -1.52 22.04 -12.55
CA CYS A 131 -0.28 21.63 -11.90
C CYS A 131 0.70 20.97 -12.88
N SER A 132 2.00 21.16 -12.65
CA SER A 132 3.06 20.59 -13.48
C SER A 132 3.13 19.07 -13.32
N GLN A 133 2.78 18.33 -14.37
CA GLN A 133 2.83 16.87 -14.33
C GLN A 133 4.25 16.32 -14.15
N ALA A 134 5.28 17.05 -14.61
CA ALA A 134 6.68 16.72 -14.31
C ALA A 134 6.97 16.82 -12.80
N ALA A 135 6.44 17.85 -12.13
CA ALA A 135 6.55 17.98 -10.68
C ALA A 135 5.80 16.87 -9.93
N VAL A 136 4.62 16.46 -10.43
CA VAL A 136 3.84 15.34 -9.87
C VAL A 136 4.67 14.05 -9.91
N GLN A 137 5.19 13.69 -11.09
CA GLN A 137 6.00 12.49 -11.27
C GLN A 137 7.28 12.50 -10.43
N ALA A 138 7.88 13.67 -10.23
CA ALA A 138 9.10 13.80 -9.44
C ALA A 138 8.87 13.72 -7.92
N ARG A 139 7.71 14.15 -7.40
CA ARG A 139 7.51 14.38 -5.96
C ARG A 139 6.57 13.38 -5.29
N ILE A 140 5.47 12.98 -5.94
CA ILE A 140 4.49 12.06 -5.33
C ILE A 140 5.13 10.73 -4.91
N PRO A 141 6.00 10.08 -5.71
CA PRO A 141 6.66 8.84 -5.27
C PRO A 141 7.48 9.03 -3.98
N GLY A 142 8.13 10.18 -3.84
CA GLY A 142 8.89 10.55 -2.64
C GLY A 142 7.99 10.69 -1.41
N PHE A 143 6.83 11.33 -1.55
CA PHE A 143 5.85 11.43 -0.47
C PHE A 143 5.28 10.06 -0.08
N LYS A 144 4.92 9.21 -1.05
CA LYS A 144 4.45 7.83 -0.77
C LYS A 144 5.50 7.01 -0.02
N THR A 145 6.76 7.13 -0.43
CA THR A 145 7.89 6.44 0.22
C THR A 145 8.10 6.96 1.65
N GLY A 146 8.03 8.28 1.84
CA GLY A 146 8.16 8.93 3.15
C GLY A 146 7.06 8.52 4.14
N CYS A 147 5.85 8.23 3.65
CA CYS A 147 4.78 7.70 4.51
C CYS A 147 5.05 6.29 4.99
N ARG A 148 5.58 5.41 4.12
CA ARG A 148 5.83 4.00 4.48
C ARG A 148 6.89 3.89 5.58
N GLY A 149 8.10 4.42 5.33
CA GLY A 149 9.22 4.41 6.28
C GLY A 149 9.48 3.05 7.00
N ASP A 150 10.34 3.04 8.03
CA ASP A 150 10.58 1.86 8.88
C ASP A 150 9.43 1.58 9.88
N LYS A 151 8.28 2.26 9.76
CA LYS A 151 7.31 2.45 10.87
C LYS A 151 5.84 2.16 10.51
N MET A 152 5.56 1.43 9.44
CA MET A 152 4.18 0.99 9.11
C MET A 152 3.50 0.23 10.26
N ASP A 153 4.26 -0.50 11.07
CA ASP A 153 3.76 -1.29 12.21
C ASP A 153 3.97 -0.61 13.58
N ALA A 154 4.11 0.73 13.61
CA ALA A 154 4.35 1.44 14.86
C ALA A 154 3.22 1.15 15.87
N LEU A 155 3.62 0.76 17.09
CA LEU A 155 2.68 0.54 18.21
C LEU A 155 1.93 1.81 18.57
N GLN A 156 2.54 2.97 18.35
CA GLN A 156 1.94 4.28 18.54
C GLN A 156 2.28 5.20 17.37
N CYS A 157 1.34 6.06 16.99
CA CYS A 157 1.56 7.07 15.97
C CYS A 157 0.65 8.29 16.17
N ILE A 158 1.07 9.44 15.67
CA ILE A 158 0.29 10.69 15.67
C ILE A 158 -0.71 10.62 14.52
N ILE A 159 -1.99 10.75 14.80
CA ILE A 159 -3.06 10.61 13.80
C ILE A 159 -3.27 11.92 13.04
N GLY A 160 -3.18 13.04 13.74
CA GLY A 160 -3.48 14.35 13.20
C GLY A 160 -3.33 15.44 14.27
N MET A 161 -3.68 16.67 13.90
CA MET A 161 -3.66 17.87 14.74
C MET A 161 -5.01 18.58 14.71
N GLY A 162 -5.44 19.02 15.89
CA GLY A 162 -6.65 19.83 16.03
C GLY A 162 -7.87 19.15 15.45
N ASP A 163 -8.70 19.93 14.75
CA ASP A 163 -9.98 19.46 14.20
C ASP A 163 -9.83 18.47 13.05
N GLU A 164 -8.66 18.37 12.42
CA GLU A 164 -8.44 17.44 11.31
C GLU A 164 -8.62 15.98 11.74
N ILE A 165 -8.46 15.69 13.03
CA ILE A 165 -8.68 14.36 13.58
C ILE A 165 -10.17 13.99 13.55
N ASN A 166 -11.06 14.95 13.79
CA ASN A 166 -12.51 14.73 13.87
C ASN A 166 -13.18 14.64 12.50
N TYR A 167 -12.57 15.26 11.50
CA TYR A 167 -13.11 15.29 10.14
C TYR A 167 -12.16 14.58 9.15
N CYS A 168 -11.52 13.52 9.61
CA CYS A 168 -10.86 12.55 8.72
C CYS A 168 -9.74 13.16 7.86
N GLY A 169 -9.11 14.21 8.38
CA GLY A 169 -8.07 15.00 7.74
C GLY A 169 -8.51 16.40 7.27
N TYR A 170 -9.79 16.74 7.33
CA TYR A 170 -10.28 18.08 6.95
C TYR A 170 -10.41 19.00 8.16
N ASN A 171 -10.27 20.32 7.98
CA ASN A 171 -10.31 21.24 9.13
C ASN A 171 -11.71 21.36 9.75
N ASN A 172 -12.75 21.02 8.98
CA ASN A 172 -14.13 21.14 9.42
C ASN A 172 -15.05 20.17 8.66
N LYS A 173 -16.27 20.02 9.19
CA LYS A 173 -17.32 19.20 8.58
C LYS A 173 -17.69 19.63 7.16
N GLU A 174 -17.68 20.93 6.87
CA GLU A 174 -18.07 21.45 5.54
C GLU A 174 -17.10 20.99 4.45
N GLU A 175 -15.79 21.06 4.71
CA GLU A 175 -14.74 20.57 3.79
C GLU A 175 -14.83 19.05 3.59
N LYS A 176 -15.03 18.28 4.66
CA LYS A 176 -15.29 16.84 4.57
C LYS A 176 -16.51 16.53 3.69
N ASP A 177 -17.63 17.22 3.95
CA ASP A 177 -18.88 16.99 3.24
C ASP A 177 -18.73 17.35 1.75
N LYS A 178 -18.00 18.42 1.40
CA LYS A 178 -17.69 18.79 0.01
C LYS A 178 -16.90 17.68 -0.70
N TYR A 179 -15.84 17.16 -0.07
CA TYR A 179 -15.08 16.04 -0.61
C TYR A 179 -15.99 14.83 -0.87
N CYS A 180 -16.78 14.42 0.13
CA CYS A 180 -17.66 13.27 0.00
C CYS A 180 -18.77 13.44 -1.04
N GLN A 181 -19.23 14.67 -1.28
CA GLN A 181 -20.20 14.97 -2.33
C GLN A 181 -19.60 14.88 -3.73
N GLN A 182 -18.33 15.28 -3.89
CA GLN A 182 -17.61 15.23 -5.16
C GLN A 182 -17.18 13.80 -5.50
N ASN A 183 -16.85 13.00 -4.49
CA ASN A 183 -16.28 11.66 -4.62
C ASN A 183 -17.25 10.52 -4.24
N LYS A 184 -18.56 10.69 -4.49
CA LYS A 184 -19.61 9.71 -4.13
C LYS A 184 -19.42 8.28 -4.67
N ALA A 185 -18.61 8.12 -5.71
CA ALA A 185 -18.32 6.81 -6.30
C ALA A 185 -17.15 6.08 -5.60
N ILE A 186 -16.40 6.76 -4.73
CA ILE A 186 -15.25 6.22 -4.03
C ILE A 186 -15.72 5.58 -2.72
N THR A 187 -15.33 4.33 -2.49
CA THR A 187 -15.45 3.67 -1.19
C THR A 187 -14.35 4.18 -0.25
N ASP A 188 -14.51 5.40 0.26
CA ASP A 188 -13.67 5.95 1.33
C ASP A 188 -14.44 5.88 2.66
N ASP A 189 -13.86 5.20 3.65
CA ASP A 189 -14.39 5.10 5.02
C ASP A 189 -14.70 6.48 5.62
N CYS A 190 -13.96 7.50 5.20
CA CYS A 190 -14.16 8.91 5.55
C CYS A 190 -15.58 9.43 5.29
N CYS A 191 -16.17 8.93 4.20
CA CYS A 191 -17.47 9.32 3.68
C CYS A 191 -18.60 8.39 4.12
N SER A 192 -18.30 7.37 4.93
CA SER A 192 -19.32 6.51 5.52
C SER A 192 -20.14 7.28 6.56
N GLU A 193 -21.45 6.99 6.63
CA GLU A 193 -22.35 7.53 7.67
C GLU A 193 -21.94 7.10 9.09
N HIS A 194 -21.09 6.06 9.18
CA HIS A 194 -20.59 5.49 10.42
C HIS A 194 -19.15 5.89 10.76
N TYR A 195 -18.54 6.84 10.04
CA TYR A 195 -17.24 7.37 10.42
C TYR A 195 -17.34 8.05 11.80
N ASN A 196 -16.93 7.33 12.83
CA ASN A 196 -17.11 7.72 14.23
C ASN A 196 -15.77 7.66 14.96
N TYR A 197 -14.72 8.22 14.34
CA TYR A 197 -13.46 8.45 15.03
C TYR A 197 -13.63 9.63 15.98
N LYS A 198 -13.99 9.33 17.22
CA LYS A 198 -13.93 10.29 18.33
C LYS A 198 -12.55 10.18 18.93
N ALA A 199 -11.67 11.09 18.58
CA ALA A 199 -10.37 11.18 19.21
C ALA A 199 -10.52 11.75 20.61
N ASP A 200 -10.32 10.90 21.62
CA ASP A 200 -10.01 11.38 22.97
C ASP A 200 -8.53 11.78 23.08
N ASP A 201 -7.69 11.39 22.11
CA ASP A 201 -6.26 11.69 22.00
C ASP A 201 -5.81 11.74 20.52
N TYR A 202 -4.74 12.48 20.23
CA TYR A 202 -4.11 12.57 18.91
C TYR A 202 -3.10 11.45 18.64
N ILE A 203 -2.80 10.63 19.65
CA ILE A 203 -1.93 9.46 19.55
C ILE A 203 -2.78 8.20 19.41
N TYR A 204 -2.66 7.53 18.27
CA TYR A 204 -3.13 6.16 18.11
C TYR A 204 -2.21 5.23 18.90
N SER A 205 -2.78 4.26 19.60
CA SER A 205 -2.05 3.15 20.23
C SER A 205 -2.69 1.83 19.84
N LYS A 206 -1.92 0.91 19.25
CA LYS A 206 -2.36 -0.45 19.00
C LYS A 206 -2.43 -1.17 20.35
N GLU A 207 -3.62 -1.50 20.82
CA GLU A 207 -3.75 -2.32 22.04
C GLU A 207 -2.96 -3.62 21.83
N LYS A 208 -2.02 -3.90 22.75
CA LYS A 208 -1.47 -5.26 22.85
C LYS A 208 -2.66 -6.14 23.19
N SER A 209 -3.03 -7.03 22.26
CA SER A 209 -3.94 -8.12 22.58
C SER A 209 -3.32 -8.95 23.70
N ASN A 210 -3.66 -8.62 24.95
CA ASN A 210 -3.53 -9.54 26.05
C ASN A 210 -4.50 -10.68 25.73
N SER A 211 -3.96 -11.79 25.22
CA SER A 211 -4.64 -13.07 25.16
C SER A 211 -4.87 -13.59 26.59
N HIS A 212 -5.76 -12.93 27.33
CA HIS A 212 -6.41 -13.47 28.52
C HIS A 212 -7.86 -13.82 28.14
N GLY A 213 -8.00 -14.70 27.16
CA GLY A 213 -9.27 -15.36 26.83
C GLY A 213 -9.24 -16.78 27.39
N HIS A 214 -10.05 -17.03 28.40
CA HIS A 214 -10.33 -18.31 29.07
C HIS A 214 -9.97 -19.58 28.24
N SER A 215 -8.96 -20.30 28.72
CA SER A 215 -8.70 -21.69 28.31
C SER A 215 -9.85 -22.58 28.77
N SER A 216 -10.81 -22.84 27.88
CA SER A 216 -11.56 -24.09 27.92
C SER A 216 -10.88 -25.01 26.91
N LYS A 217 -10.24 -26.10 27.38
CA LYS A 217 -9.52 -27.06 26.50
C LYS A 217 -10.46 -27.94 25.64
N LEU A 218 -11.75 -27.63 25.60
CA LEU A 218 -12.77 -28.44 24.93
C LEU A 218 -12.87 -28.21 23.40
N PRO A 219 -12.77 -26.98 22.85
CA PRO A 219 -12.86 -26.77 21.41
C PRO A 219 -11.59 -27.23 20.68
N THR A 220 -10.42 -27.19 21.32
CA THR A 220 -9.15 -27.56 20.70
C THR A 220 -9.06 -29.05 20.42
N VAL A 221 -9.58 -29.90 21.32
CA VAL A 221 -9.62 -31.35 21.11
C VAL A 221 -10.59 -31.71 20.00
N LEU A 222 -11.77 -31.06 19.94
CA LEU A 222 -12.73 -31.25 18.85
C LEU A 222 -12.13 -30.83 17.50
N PHE A 223 -11.43 -29.69 17.44
CA PHE A 223 -10.77 -29.22 16.22
C PHE A 223 -9.69 -30.20 15.74
N VAL A 224 -8.84 -30.70 16.64
CA VAL A 224 -7.81 -31.70 16.30
C VAL A 224 -8.44 -33.00 15.82
N LEU A 225 -9.52 -33.47 16.45
CA LEU A 225 -10.24 -34.67 16.00
C LEU A 225 -10.89 -34.46 14.62
N THR A 226 -11.43 -33.26 14.33
CA THR A 226 -11.97 -32.94 13.00
C THR A 226 -10.88 -32.88 11.93
N LEU A 227 -9.69 -32.38 12.24
CA LEU A 227 -8.55 -32.38 11.32
C LEU A 227 -8.03 -33.79 11.03
N ILE A 228 -7.99 -34.66 12.04
CA ILE A 228 -7.61 -36.06 11.84
C ILE A 228 -8.67 -36.78 10.99
N ALA A 229 -9.96 -36.57 11.28
CA ALA A 229 -11.03 -37.16 10.49
C ALA A 229 -11.02 -36.66 9.03
N SER A 230 -10.77 -35.37 8.79
CA SER A 230 -10.68 -34.81 7.44
C SER A 230 -9.46 -35.32 6.68
N ALA A 231 -8.32 -35.49 7.36
CA ALA A 231 -7.12 -36.11 6.80
C ALA A 231 -7.37 -37.58 6.41
N VAL A 232 -8.05 -38.35 7.27
CA VAL A 232 -8.41 -39.75 6.97
C VAL A 232 -9.37 -39.81 5.77
N VAL A 233 -10.40 -38.97 5.74
CA VAL A 233 -11.35 -38.93 4.62
C VAL A 233 -10.65 -38.51 3.32
N THR A 234 -9.77 -37.51 3.34
CA THR A 234 -9.00 -37.09 2.15
C THR A 234 -8.04 -38.18 1.69
N ILE A 235 -7.38 -38.91 2.59
CA ILE A 235 -6.54 -40.06 2.24
C ILE A 235 -7.39 -41.19 1.65
N LEU A 236 -8.55 -41.51 2.23
CA LEU A 236 -9.45 -42.54 1.70
C LEU A 236 -10.01 -42.15 0.32
N LEU A 237 -10.40 -40.89 0.13
CA LEU A 237 -10.83 -40.37 -1.17
C LEU A 237 -9.68 -40.36 -2.17
N TYR A 238 -8.46 -40.03 -1.75
CA TYR A 238 -7.26 -40.10 -2.59
C TYR A 238 -6.96 -41.54 -3.01
N MET A 239 -7.00 -42.50 -2.08
CA MET A 239 -6.83 -43.93 -2.37
C MET A 239 -7.94 -44.46 -3.29
N TYR A 240 -9.18 -44.04 -3.08
CA TYR A 240 -10.31 -44.38 -3.94
C TYR A 240 -10.13 -43.80 -5.36
N ARG A 241 -9.72 -42.53 -5.47
CA ARG A 241 -9.40 -41.88 -6.77
C ARG A 241 -8.23 -42.57 -7.46
N GLN A 242 -7.18 -42.97 -6.71
CA GLN A 242 -6.05 -43.75 -7.24
C GLN A 242 -6.49 -45.12 -7.76
N LYS A 243 -7.37 -45.82 -7.03
CA LYS A 243 -7.92 -47.12 -7.46
C LYS A 243 -8.77 -46.98 -8.72
N LYS A 244 -9.66 -45.97 -8.77
CA LYS A 244 -10.49 -45.66 -9.95
C LYS A 244 -9.63 -45.22 -11.14
N LYS A 245 -8.55 -44.47 -10.92
CA LYS A 245 -7.58 -44.09 -11.94
C LYS A 245 -6.86 -45.32 -12.50
N LYS A 246 -6.50 -46.30 -11.67
CA LYS A 246 -5.87 -47.57 -12.10
C LYS A 246 -6.83 -48.49 -12.86
N GLU A 247 -8.11 -48.53 -12.48
CA GLU A 247 -9.16 -49.22 -13.24
C GLU A 247 -9.42 -48.55 -14.59
N ASN A 248 -9.50 -47.22 -14.62
CA ASN A 248 -9.61 -46.47 -15.87
C ASN A 248 -8.36 -46.64 -16.75
N TYR A 249 -7.15 -46.68 -16.18
CA TYR A 249 -5.92 -46.97 -16.93
C TYR A 249 -5.90 -48.39 -17.52
N ARG A 250 -6.44 -49.39 -16.81
CA ARG A 250 -6.59 -50.75 -17.36
C ARG A 250 -7.60 -50.77 -18.51
N LYS A 251 -8.74 -50.08 -18.37
CA LYS A 251 -9.76 -49.96 -19.42
C LYS A 251 -9.28 -49.16 -20.63
N LEU A 252 -8.47 -48.11 -20.45
CA LEU A 252 -7.86 -47.35 -21.54
C LEU A 252 -6.76 -48.15 -22.27
N LYS A 253 -6.01 -49.01 -21.56
CA LYS A 253 -4.95 -49.84 -22.16
C LYS A 253 -5.51 -51.05 -22.94
N GLU A 254 -6.71 -51.53 -22.60
CA GLU A 254 -7.40 -52.58 -23.35
C GLU A 254 -8.10 -52.05 -24.61
N ASN A 255 -8.40 -50.74 -24.69
CA ASN A 255 -9.11 -50.15 -25.83
C ASN A 255 -8.23 -49.41 -26.86
N ASN A 256 -6.97 -49.08 -26.55
CA ASN A 256 -6.10 -48.30 -27.44
C ASN A 256 -4.82 -49.04 -27.86
N GLY A 257 -4.99 -50.22 -28.47
CA GLY A 257 -4.05 -50.68 -29.50
C GLY A 257 -4.44 -50.03 -30.83
N ASN A 258 -3.85 -48.86 -31.12
CA ASN A 258 -3.64 -48.21 -32.44
C ASN A 258 -3.67 -46.67 -32.28
N GLU A 259 -2.59 -46.03 -32.74
CA GLU A 259 -2.43 -44.67 -33.35
C GLU A 259 -3.28 -43.50 -32.77
N GLY A 260 -2.78 -42.31 -32.45
CA GLY A 260 -1.60 -41.56 -32.89
C GLY A 260 -1.59 -40.17 -32.22
N GLU A 261 -0.62 -39.38 -32.63
CA GLU A 261 0.01 -38.21 -32.02
C GLU A 261 -0.81 -36.89 -32.09
N GLY A 262 -0.65 -36.00 -31.10
CA GLY A 262 -1.27 -34.67 -31.08
C GLY A 262 -0.98 -33.88 -29.80
N ASP A 263 0.29 -33.51 -29.59
CA ASP A 263 0.78 -32.71 -28.46
C ASP A 263 0.68 -31.20 -28.77
N THR A 264 -0.09 -30.46 -27.96
CA THR A 264 0.01 -28.99 -27.87
C THR A 264 -0.01 -28.56 -26.39
N SER A 265 1.03 -28.97 -25.65
CA SER A 265 1.31 -28.48 -24.31
C SER A 265 2.75 -27.96 -24.23
N TYR A 266 2.95 -26.64 -24.29
CA TYR A 266 4.23 -26.05 -23.93
C TYR A 266 4.43 -26.12 -22.42
N THR A 267 5.10 -27.18 -21.94
CA THR A 267 5.77 -27.14 -20.63
C THR A 267 6.86 -26.09 -20.69
N VAL A 268 6.81 -25.09 -19.82
CA VAL A 268 7.83 -24.04 -19.69
C VAL A 268 9.19 -24.70 -19.54
N LYS A 269 10.04 -24.56 -20.57
CA LYS A 269 11.45 -24.93 -20.50
C LYS A 269 12.11 -24.00 -19.48
N SER A 270 12.66 -24.62 -18.45
CA SER A 270 13.55 -24.06 -17.43
C SER A 270 14.46 -22.94 -17.95
N SER A 271 14.07 -21.69 -17.70
CA SER A 271 14.96 -20.53 -17.63
C SER A 271 14.50 -19.57 -16.52
N GLU A 272 14.94 -19.89 -15.29
CA GLU A 272 15.26 -19.04 -14.13
C GLU A 272 14.38 -17.90 -13.60
N ASN A 273 13.19 -17.55 -14.12
CA ASN A 273 12.24 -16.79 -13.29
C ASN A 273 10.78 -16.94 -13.73
N ASN A 274 10.07 -17.91 -13.13
CA ASN A 274 8.62 -18.08 -13.29
C ASN A 274 7.82 -17.10 -12.41
N LEU A 275 8.39 -15.95 -12.06
CA LEU A 275 7.77 -14.94 -11.22
C LEU A 275 7.33 -13.77 -12.10
N LEU A 276 6.10 -13.31 -11.91
CA LEU A 276 5.55 -12.13 -12.56
C LEU A 276 5.16 -11.09 -11.52
N TYR A 277 5.38 -9.82 -11.85
CA TYR A 277 4.91 -8.67 -11.10
C TYR A 277 3.55 -8.21 -11.63
N VAL A 278 2.57 -8.01 -10.76
CA VAL A 278 1.26 -7.47 -11.12
C VAL A 278 1.33 -5.95 -11.18
N PHE A 279 1.12 -5.38 -12.38
CA PHE A 279 1.06 -3.94 -12.59
C PHE A 279 -0.36 -3.43 -12.85
N HIS A 280 -1.35 -4.32 -12.94
CA HIS A 280 -2.75 -3.99 -13.10
C HIS A 280 -3.63 -4.91 -12.23
N GLU A 281 -4.59 -4.35 -11.50
CA GLU A 281 -5.51 -5.14 -10.67
C GLU A 281 -6.45 -5.99 -11.53
N TYR A 282 -6.85 -7.15 -10.99
CA TYR A 282 -7.81 -8.02 -11.65
C TYR A 282 -8.79 -8.63 -10.64
N ILE A 283 -10.09 -8.43 -10.88
CA ILE A 283 -11.17 -8.99 -10.09
C ILE A 283 -11.66 -10.28 -10.78
N PRO A 284 -11.60 -11.45 -10.12
CA PRO A 284 -12.09 -12.71 -10.64
C PRO A 284 -13.57 -12.64 -11.04
N LYS A 285 -13.88 -13.16 -12.23
CA LYS A 285 -15.25 -13.28 -12.75
C LYS A 285 -15.81 -14.68 -12.56
N ILE A 286 -14.95 -15.68 -12.46
CA ILE A 286 -15.31 -17.10 -12.25
C ILE A 286 -14.42 -17.72 -11.17
N ASN A 287 -14.89 -18.83 -10.60
CA ASN A 287 -14.32 -19.41 -9.37
C ASN A 287 -12.91 -20.01 -9.53
N ASP A 288 -12.45 -20.25 -10.75
CA ASP A 288 -11.10 -20.75 -11.05
C ASP A 288 -10.08 -19.63 -11.31
N GLU A 289 -10.48 -18.36 -11.21
CA GLU A 289 -9.60 -17.19 -11.36
C GLU A 289 -9.14 -16.64 -10.00
N ILE A 290 -7.96 -16.01 -9.96
CA ILE A 290 -7.40 -15.41 -8.74
C ILE A 290 -7.43 -13.88 -8.77
N GLN A 291 -7.66 -13.29 -7.60
CA GLN A 291 -7.57 -11.84 -7.41
C GLN A 291 -6.10 -11.39 -7.53
N LEU A 292 -5.88 -10.33 -8.29
CA LEU A 292 -4.57 -9.69 -8.43
C LEU A 292 -4.66 -8.25 -7.94
N ASN A 293 -3.74 -7.84 -7.07
CA ASN A 293 -3.57 -6.45 -6.66
C ASN A 293 -2.22 -5.91 -7.18
N VAL A 294 -2.15 -4.62 -7.50
CA VAL A 294 -0.91 -4.00 -7.98
C VAL A 294 0.18 -4.16 -6.92
N GLY A 295 1.32 -4.70 -7.33
CA GLY A 295 2.44 -5.00 -6.44
C GLY A 295 2.57 -6.47 -6.04
N ASP A 296 1.56 -7.30 -6.30
CA ASP A 296 1.63 -8.73 -6.05
C ASP A 296 2.67 -9.42 -6.93
N ILE A 297 3.26 -10.49 -6.41
CA ILE A 297 4.13 -11.40 -7.17
C ILE A 297 3.38 -12.72 -7.39
N VAL A 298 3.26 -13.12 -8.65
CA VAL A 298 2.62 -14.37 -9.05
C VAL A 298 3.67 -15.35 -9.54
N LYS A 299 3.66 -16.57 -9.00
CA LYS A 299 4.46 -17.68 -9.51
C LYS A 299 3.66 -18.43 -10.56
N VAL A 300 4.05 -18.32 -11.81
CA VAL A 300 3.38 -18.99 -12.93
C VAL A 300 3.85 -20.44 -13.05
N THR A 301 2.90 -21.35 -13.14
CA THR A 301 3.15 -22.79 -13.33
C THR A 301 2.78 -23.25 -14.74
N LYS A 302 1.82 -22.59 -15.40
CA LYS A 302 1.43 -22.88 -16.78
C LYS A 302 1.00 -21.60 -17.51
N ILE A 303 1.37 -21.46 -18.78
CA ILE A 303 0.88 -20.41 -19.68
C ILE A 303 0.01 -21.07 -20.75
N PHE A 304 -1.11 -20.44 -21.08
CA PHE A 304 -2.03 -20.82 -22.15
C PHE A 304 -1.86 -19.88 -23.35
N ASP A 305 -2.30 -20.32 -24.53
CA ASP A 305 -2.18 -19.58 -25.80
C ASP A 305 -3.26 -18.50 -25.97
N ASP A 306 -4.28 -18.48 -25.11
CA ASP A 306 -5.37 -17.50 -25.06
C ASP A 306 -5.03 -16.22 -24.27
N GLY A 307 -3.79 -16.06 -23.83
CA GLY A 307 -3.32 -14.92 -23.04
C GLY A 307 -3.51 -15.09 -21.53
N TRP A 308 -3.85 -16.28 -21.07
CA TRP A 308 -3.96 -16.61 -19.65
C TRP A 308 -2.78 -17.43 -19.13
N ALA A 309 -2.64 -17.46 -17.82
CA ALA A 309 -1.73 -18.33 -17.11
C ALA A 309 -2.43 -18.97 -15.90
N TYR A 310 -1.90 -20.09 -15.44
CA TYR A 310 -2.22 -20.69 -14.14
C TYR A 310 -1.02 -20.49 -13.21
N GLY A 311 -1.26 -20.04 -11.99
CA GLY A 311 -0.20 -19.71 -11.05
C GLY A 311 -0.72 -19.42 -9.64
N THR A 312 0.23 -19.17 -8.75
CA THR A 312 -0.03 -18.86 -7.34
C THR A 312 0.32 -17.41 -7.06
N ASN A 313 -0.64 -16.62 -6.57
CA ASN A 313 -0.34 -15.30 -6.01
C ASN A 313 0.33 -15.50 -4.65
N ILE A 314 1.60 -15.08 -4.52
CA ILE A 314 2.42 -15.31 -3.32
C ILE A 314 1.92 -14.50 -2.12
N SER A 315 1.33 -13.32 -2.37
CA SER A 315 0.81 -12.45 -1.31
C SER A 315 -0.42 -13.06 -0.62
N THR A 316 -1.25 -13.79 -1.37
CA THR A 316 -2.54 -14.31 -0.91
C THR A 316 -2.59 -15.82 -0.77
N ASP A 317 -1.53 -16.53 -1.20
CA ASP A 317 -1.43 -17.99 -1.29
C ASP A 317 -2.60 -18.64 -2.09
N CYS A 318 -3.23 -17.86 -2.97
CA CYS A 318 -4.34 -18.31 -3.81
C CYS A 318 -3.80 -18.79 -5.17
N GLU A 319 -4.25 -19.96 -5.61
CA GLU A 319 -3.87 -20.57 -6.89
C GLU A 319 -5.06 -20.60 -7.85
N GLY A 320 -4.82 -20.27 -9.12
CA GLY A 320 -5.85 -20.29 -10.16
C GLY A 320 -5.39 -19.60 -11.44
N ALA A 321 -6.35 -19.34 -12.33
CA ALA A 321 -6.14 -18.67 -13.59
C ALA A 321 -5.96 -17.16 -13.40
N LEU A 322 -5.07 -16.56 -14.18
CA LEU A 322 -4.80 -15.13 -14.21
C LEU A 322 -4.56 -14.63 -15.64
N PRO A 323 -4.95 -13.40 -15.97
CA PRO A 323 -4.64 -12.80 -17.27
C PRO A 323 -3.18 -12.32 -17.31
N LEU A 324 -2.41 -12.76 -18.31
CA LEU A 324 -1.03 -12.29 -18.48
C LEU A 324 -0.96 -10.80 -18.79
N ALA A 325 -2.02 -10.21 -19.35
CA ALA A 325 -2.11 -8.76 -19.63
C ALA A 325 -1.98 -7.88 -18.36
N CYS A 326 -2.22 -8.44 -17.17
CA CYS A 326 -2.09 -7.73 -15.90
C CYS A 326 -0.68 -7.85 -15.28
N CYS A 327 0.21 -8.61 -15.93
CA CYS A 327 1.45 -9.08 -15.35
C CYS A 327 2.66 -8.79 -16.27
N THR A 328 3.81 -8.53 -15.67
CA THR A 328 5.09 -8.40 -16.39
C THR A 328 6.16 -9.26 -15.72
N GLU A 329 7.26 -9.56 -16.42
CA GLU A 329 8.36 -10.35 -15.87
C GLU A 329 8.90 -9.74 -14.57
N TYR A 330 8.95 -10.52 -13.49
CA TYR A 330 9.60 -10.10 -12.26
C TYR A 330 11.11 -10.20 -12.42
N ARG A 331 11.78 -9.06 -12.56
CA ARG A 331 13.25 -8.97 -12.64
C ARG A 331 13.81 -8.45 -11.33
N THR A 332 14.69 -9.23 -10.72
CA THR A 332 15.35 -8.92 -9.43
C THR A 332 16.43 -7.84 -9.52
N SER A 333 16.72 -7.28 -10.71
CA SER A 333 17.76 -6.25 -10.90
C SER A 333 17.19 -4.88 -11.23
N ILE A 334 17.59 -3.89 -10.41
CA ILE A 334 17.17 -2.48 -10.46
C ILE A 334 17.49 -1.82 -11.82
N SER A 335 18.45 -2.34 -12.59
CA SER A 335 18.92 -1.74 -13.84
C SER A 335 17.99 -1.92 -15.06
N SER A 336 17.00 -2.82 -15.02
CA SER A 336 16.10 -3.09 -16.17
C SER A 336 14.74 -2.39 -16.08
N MET A 337 14.37 -1.84 -14.93
CA MET A 337 13.03 -1.28 -14.68
C MET A 337 12.78 0.04 -15.44
N MET A 338 13.84 0.69 -15.94
CA MET A 338 13.78 1.98 -16.64
C MET A 338 13.67 1.90 -18.17
N MET A 339 13.75 0.71 -18.79
CA MET A 339 13.81 0.61 -20.27
C MET A 339 12.54 0.11 -20.99
N SER A 340 11.40 -0.10 -20.30
CA SER A 340 10.18 -0.62 -20.96
C SER A 340 8.93 0.25 -20.82
N TYR A 341 9.05 1.55 -20.53
CA TYR A 341 7.90 2.47 -20.58
C TYR A 341 7.58 2.90 -22.01
N THR A 342 7.16 1.95 -22.84
CA THR A 342 6.25 2.22 -23.95
C THR A 342 5.15 1.17 -23.86
N ALA A 343 4.09 1.51 -23.14
CA ALA A 343 2.89 0.68 -23.08
C ALA A 343 2.26 0.59 -24.48
N PRO A 344 2.03 -0.61 -25.05
CA PRO A 344 1.17 -0.73 -26.21
C PRO A 344 -0.28 -0.38 -25.82
N PRO A 345 -1.10 0.11 -26.77
CA PRO A 345 -2.47 0.51 -26.49
C PRO A 345 -3.30 -0.68 -25.96
N LEU A 346 -3.98 -0.47 -24.84
CA LEU A 346 -4.88 -1.44 -24.21
C LEU A 346 -6.09 -1.68 -25.10
N GLY A 347 -6.14 -2.86 -25.73
CA GLY A 347 -7.38 -3.42 -26.23
C GLY A 347 -8.20 -4.06 -25.08
N PRO A 348 -9.49 -4.32 -25.29
CA PRO A 348 -10.31 -5.03 -24.31
C PRO A 348 -9.73 -6.42 -24.01
N VAL A 349 -9.68 -6.78 -22.73
CA VAL A 349 -9.26 -8.12 -22.26
C VAL A 349 -10.28 -9.15 -22.76
N ASN A 350 -9.83 -10.11 -23.56
CA ASN A 350 -10.69 -11.18 -24.07
C ASN A 350 -11.24 -12.02 -22.90
N HIS A 351 -12.54 -12.33 -22.98
CA HIS A 351 -13.22 -13.18 -22.01
C HIS A 351 -12.93 -14.65 -22.30
N ARG A 352 -12.54 -15.42 -21.28
CA ARG A 352 -12.36 -16.88 -21.35
C ARG A 352 -13.66 -17.59 -21.02
N GLU A 353 -14.04 -18.58 -21.84
CA GLU A 353 -15.03 -19.58 -21.46
C GLU A 353 -14.31 -20.75 -20.77
N SER A 354 -14.90 -21.29 -19.69
CA SER A 354 -14.25 -22.27 -18.80
C SER A 354 -13.74 -23.50 -19.57
N SER A 355 -12.43 -23.77 -19.52
CA SER A 355 -11.80 -24.92 -20.20
C SER A 355 -11.33 -26.03 -19.24
N LEU A 356 -11.93 -26.13 -18.05
CA LEU A 356 -11.71 -27.27 -17.14
C LEU A 356 -12.69 -28.45 -17.34
N PHE A 357 -13.54 -28.37 -18.37
CA PHE A 357 -14.40 -29.47 -18.81
C PHE A 357 -14.43 -29.59 -20.34
N THR A 358 -13.39 -30.19 -20.92
CA THR A 358 -13.49 -30.93 -22.18
C THR A 358 -12.51 -32.09 -22.16
#